data_AF-A0A349M645-F1
#
_entry.id   AF-A0A349M645-F1
#
_cell.length_a   1.000
_cell.length_b   1.000
_cell.length_c   1.000
_cell.angle_alpha   90.00
_cell.angle_beta   90.00
_cell.angle_gamma   90.00
#
_symmetry.space_group_name_H-M   'P 1'
#
loop_
_entity.id
_entity.type
_entity.pdbx_description
1 polymer ?
#
loop_
_entity_poly.entity_id
_entity_poly.type
_entity_poly.pdbx_seq_one_letter_code
_entity_poly.pdbx_strand_id
1 'polypeptide(L)'
;MKSVRIAGGLGFYGDSWKPIKASIERGNVQYVASDHLAELTLAILQKDRQRDPKLGYTRDFVPMLAELLPIAVPKGVKFILNAGGLNPMAAREVLLAALKKFGLKLKVGVVLG
;
A
#
# COMPACT_ATOMS: atom_id res chain seq x y z
N MET A 1 -7.35 -9.06 27.43
CA MET A 1 -7.65 -8.56 26.07
C MET A 1 -6.40 -8.65 25.23
N LYS A 2 -6.51 -9.00 23.94
CA LYS A 2 -5.39 -8.99 23.00
C LYS A 2 -5.24 -7.56 22.44
N SER A 3 -4.08 -6.94 22.62
CA SER A 3 -3.79 -5.60 22.08
C SER A 3 -3.09 -5.69 20.72
N VAL A 4 -3.35 -4.72 19.86
CA VAL A 4 -2.66 -4.54 18.58
C VAL A 4 -2.04 -3.16 18.52
N ARG A 5 -0.91 -3.04 17.82
CA ARG A 5 -0.24 -1.77 17.57
C ARG A 5 -0.24 -1.48 16.07
N ILE A 6 -0.73 -0.30 15.71
CA ILE A 6 -0.92 0.11 14.32
C ILE A 6 -0.08 1.36 14.08
N ALA A 7 0.72 1.37 13.01
CA ALA A 7 1.32 2.58 12.48
C ALA A 7 0.33 3.27 11.52
N GLY A 8 0.22 4.59 11.62
CA GLY A 8 -0.34 5.41 10.55
C GLY A 8 0.64 5.49 9.38
N GLY A 9 0.12 5.39 8.17
CA GLY A 9 0.86 5.51 6.93
C GLY A 9 0.78 6.91 6.33
N LEU A 10 0.72 6.95 5.00
CA LEU A 10 0.51 8.18 4.24
C LEU A 10 -0.86 8.78 4.61
N GLY A 11 -0.98 10.10 4.40
CA GLY A 11 -2.26 10.81 4.42
C GLY A 11 -2.85 11.13 3.03
N PHE A 12 -2.07 10.97 1.96
CA PHE A 12 -2.49 11.21 0.57
C PHE A 12 -1.49 10.60 -0.43
N TYR A 13 -1.89 10.51 -1.70
CA TYR A 13 -1.02 10.07 -2.80
C TYR A 13 0.20 11.00 -3.00
N GLY A 14 1.41 10.47 -2.86
CA GLY A 14 2.67 11.24 -2.94
C GLY A 14 3.24 11.72 -1.61
N ASP A 15 2.62 11.35 -0.48
CA ASP A 15 3.14 11.64 0.87
C ASP A 15 4.38 10.77 1.23
N SER A 16 5.10 11.17 2.26
CA SER A 16 6.35 10.54 2.69
C SER A 16 6.10 9.22 3.41
N TRP A 17 6.67 8.13 2.88
CA TRP A 17 6.65 6.81 3.53
C TRP A 17 7.75 6.61 4.57
N LYS A 18 8.72 7.53 4.69
CA LYS A 18 9.88 7.39 5.60
C LYS A 18 9.47 7.23 7.09
N PRO A 19 8.43 7.91 7.61
CA PRO A 19 7.95 7.68 8.97
C PRO A 19 7.47 6.24 9.20
N ILE A 20 6.86 5.60 8.20
CA ILE A 20 6.41 4.19 8.29
C ILE A 20 7.60 3.27 8.55
N LYS A 21 8.72 3.50 7.86
CA LYS A 21 9.96 2.75 8.07
C LYS A 21 10.43 2.84 9.53
N ALA A 22 10.46 4.05 10.10
CA ALA A 22 10.83 4.24 11.50
C ALA A 22 9.86 3.51 12.46
N SER A 23 8.55 3.52 12.18
CA SER A 23 7.56 2.77 12.95
C SER A 23 7.76 1.26 12.89
N ILE A 24 8.13 0.71 11.73
CA ILE A 24 8.43 -0.73 11.58
C ILE A 24 9.73 -1.11 12.33
N GLU A 25 10.76 -0.28 12.21
CA GLU A 25 12.07 -0.53 12.83
C GLU A 25 12.01 -0.45 14.35
N ARG A 26 11.40 0.61 14.89
CA ARG A 26 11.51 1.00 16.30
C ARG A 26 10.19 0.92 17.07
N GLY A 27 9.06 0.89 16.36
CA GLY A 27 7.73 1.04 16.97
C GLY A 27 7.07 -0.26 17.41
N ASN A 28 7.64 -1.44 17.10
CA ASN A 28 7.03 -2.76 17.37
C ASN A 28 5.56 -2.84 16.89
N VAL A 29 5.30 -2.28 15.71
CA VAL A 29 3.97 -2.25 15.11
C VAL A 29 3.63 -3.59 14.48
N GLN A 30 2.37 -3.98 14.51
CA GLN A 30 1.87 -5.22 13.89
C GLN A 30 1.19 -4.94 12.54
N TYR A 31 0.67 -3.73 12.38
CA TYR A 31 -0.05 -3.28 11.19
C TYR A 31 0.43 -1.89 10.77
N VAL A 32 0.40 -1.63 9.47
CA VAL A 32 0.47 -0.29 8.88
C VAL A 32 -0.85 -0.04 8.17
N ALA A 33 -1.57 0.99 8.62
CA ALA A 33 -2.78 1.48 7.95
C ALA A 33 -2.43 2.80 7.24
N SER A 34 -2.48 2.80 5.92
CA SER A 34 -2.04 3.93 5.09
C SER A 34 -3.19 4.46 4.24
N ASP A 35 -3.39 5.78 4.29
CA ASP A 35 -4.39 6.47 3.48
C ASP A 35 -3.72 7.16 2.30
N HIS A 36 -4.12 6.74 1.11
CA HIS A 36 -3.58 7.22 -0.15
C HIS A 36 -4.58 8.10 -0.89
N LEU A 37 -5.85 8.15 -0.46
CA LEU A 37 -6.92 8.77 -1.24
C LEU A 37 -7.36 10.08 -0.59
N ALA A 38 -7.07 11.18 -1.25
CA ALA A 38 -7.70 12.47 -0.99
C ALA A 38 -8.65 12.86 -2.15
N GLU A 39 -9.39 13.94 -1.99
CA GLU A 39 -10.34 14.45 -3.01
C GLU A 39 -9.67 14.62 -4.38
N LEU A 40 -8.52 15.31 -4.43
CA LEU A 40 -7.74 15.50 -5.66
C LEU A 40 -7.19 14.18 -6.21
N THR A 41 -6.83 13.23 -5.34
CA THR A 41 -6.31 11.92 -5.76
C THR A 41 -7.31 11.19 -6.64
N LEU A 42 -8.59 11.17 -6.27
CA LEU A 42 -9.62 10.47 -7.03
C LEU A 42 -9.75 11.03 -8.46
N ALA A 43 -9.66 12.36 -8.64
CA ALA A 43 -9.68 12.98 -9.96
C ALA A 43 -8.47 12.57 -10.82
N ILE A 44 -7.28 12.49 -10.21
CA ILE A 44 -6.06 12.01 -10.88
C ILE A 44 -6.22 10.55 -11.32
N LEU A 45 -6.69 9.68 -10.43
CA LEU A 45 -6.89 8.26 -10.71
C LEU A 45 -7.96 8.04 -11.79
N GLN A 46 -9.01 8.86 -11.79
CA GLN A 46 -10.06 8.80 -12.80
C GLN A 46 -9.50 9.19 -14.18
N LYS A 47 -8.71 10.27 -14.27
CA LYS A 47 -8.05 10.70 -15.50
C LYS A 47 -7.08 9.64 -16.03
N ASP A 48 -6.34 8.99 -15.14
CA ASP A 48 -5.47 7.87 -15.49
C ASP A 48 -6.27 6.69 -16.05
N ARG A 49 -7.37 6.31 -15.40
CA ARG A 49 -8.25 5.21 -15.84
C ARG A 49 -8.95 5.50 -17.17
N GLN A 50 -9.30 6.76 -17.44
CA GLN A 50 -9.85 7.18 -18.74
C GLN A 50 -8.85 7.01 -19.88
N ARG A 51 -7.55 7.18 -19.60
CA ARG A 51 -6.47 7.00 -20.58
C ARG A 51 -6.12 5.53 -20.79
N ASP A 52 -6.09 4.76 -19.70
CA ASP A 52 -5.86 3.31 -19.74
C ASP A 52 -6.75 2.63 -18.69
N PRO A 53 -7.70 1.76 -19.08
CA PRO A 53 -8.61 1.09 -18.15
C PRO A 53 -7.89 0.18 -17.15
N LYS A 54 -6.61 -0.17 -17.36
CA LYS A 54 -5.79 -0.92 -16.40
C LYS A 54 -5.26 -0.06 -15.26
N LEU A 55 -5.35 1.27 -15.34
CA LEU A 55 -4.96 2.19 -14.27
C LEU A 55 -6.13 2.48 -13.33
N GLY A 56 -5.97 3.48 -12.45
CA GLY A 56 -6.95 3.86 -11.44
C GLY A 56 -6.53 3.55 -10.00
N TYR A 57 -5.26 3.24 -9.76
CA TYR A 57 -4.65 3.04 -8.45
C TYR A 57 -3.44 3.97 -8.29
N THR A 58 -3.00 4.26 -7.06
CA THR A 58 -1.86 5.16 -6.85
C THR A 58 -0.58 4.52 -7.37
N ARG A 59 0.30 5.25 -8.07
CA ARG A 59 1.47 4.61 -8.72
C ARG A 59 2.64 4.41 -7.77
N ASP A 60 2.61 5.06 -6.61
CA ASP A 60 3.68 5.10 -5.61
C ASP A 60 3.65 3.92 -4.61
N PHE A 61 2.52 3.22 -4.47
CA PHE A 61 2.40 2.20 -3.43
C PHE A 61 3.31 0.99 -3.66
N VAL A 62 3.55 0.56 -4.92
CA VAL A 62 4.49 -0.53 -5.20
C VAL A 62 5.94 -0.11 -4.91
N PRO A 63 6.44 1.05 -5.39
CA PRO A 63 7.74 1.57 -4.98
C PRO A 63 7.88 1.68 -3.45
N MET A 64 6.87 2.22 -2.76
CA MET A 64 6.84 2.28 -1.30
C MET A 64 6.97 0.89 -0.67
N LEU A 65 6.15 -0.08 -1.10
CA LEU A 65 6.20 -1.43 -0.56
C LEU A 65 7.52 -2.14 -0.87
N ALA A 66 8.16 -1.84 -2.01
CA ALA A 66 9.49 -2.37 -2.33
C ALA A 66 10.53 -1.98 -1.26
N GLU A 67 10.45 -0.76 -0.75
CA GLU A 67 11.33 -0.25 0.30
C GLU A 67 10.97 -0.79 1.69
N LEU A 68 9.68 -1.00 1.97
CA LEU A 68 9.20 -1.36 3.31
C LEU A 68 9.09 -2.86 3.56
N LEU A 69 8.77 -3.67 2.54
CA LEU A 69 8.59 -5.11 2.70
C LEU A 69 9.84 -5.86 3.21
N PRO A 70 11.09 -5.53 2.79
CA PRO A 70 12.29 -6.18 3.30
C PRO A 70 12.44 -6.12 4.83
N ILE A 71 12.00 -5.02 5.45
CA ILE A 71 12.05 -4.83 6.91
C ILE A 71 10.75 -5.28 7.61
N ALA A 72 9.62 -5.26 6.91
CA ALA A 72 8.31 -5.58 7.46
C ALA A 72 8.07 -7.10 7.55
N VAL A 73 8.46 -7.85 6.51
CA VAL A 73 8.18 -9.29 6.40
C VAL A 73 8.82 -10.10 7.53
N PRO A 74 10.11 -9.93 7.89
CA PRO A 74 10.72 -10.65 9.01
C PRO A 74 10.05 -10.39 10.36
N LYS A 75 9.40 -9.22 10.51
CA LYS A 75 8.67 -8.80 11.71
C LYS A 75 7.18 -9.21 11.69
N GLY A 76 6.70 -9.81 10.60
CA GLY A 76 5.29 -10.19 10.44
C GLY A 76 4.32 -9.01 10.33
N VAL A 77 4.80 -7.82 9.94
CA VAL A 77 3.96 -6.61 9.80
C VAL A 77 3.04 -6.74 8.59
N LYS A 78 1.78 -6.35 8.76
CA LYS A 78 0.75 -6.40 7.70
C LYS A 78 0.37 -4.99 7.25
N PHE A 79 0.12 -4.83 5.95
CA PHE A 79 -0.28 -3.55 5.36
C PHE A 79 -1.77 -3.54 5.00
N ILE A 80 -2.43 -2.43 5.30
CA ILE A 80 -3.81 -2.12 4.91
C ILE A 80 -3.76 -0.76 4.22
N LEU A 81 -4.06 -0.75 2.93
CA LEU A 81 -3.92 0.41 2.05
C LEU A 81 -5.19 0.57 1.23
N ASN A 82 -5.68 1.79 1.05
CA ASN A 82 -6.70 2.13 0.04
C ASN A 82 -6.08 2.58 -1.30
N ALA A 83 -4.77 2.35 -1.50
CA ALA A 83 -4.03 2.68 -2.72
C ALA A 83 -4.63 2.07 -4.01
N GLY A 84 -5.46 1.04 -3.90
CA GLY A 84 -6.19 0.46 -5.02
C GLY A 84 -7.16 1.42 -5.72
N GLY A 85 -7.59 2.48 -5.02
CA GLY A 85 -8.38 3.57 -5.59
C GLY A 85 -9.60 3.08 -6.36
N LEU A 86 -9.69 3.50 -7.62
CA LEU A 86 -10.78 3.20 -8.54
C LEU A 86 -10.60 1.87 -9.29
N ASN A 87 -9.47 1.18 -9.12
CA ASN A 87 -9.19 -0.11 -9.74
C ASN A 87 -8.36 -1.04 -8.82
N PRO A 88 -8.98 -1.51 -7.72
CA PRO A 88 -8.28 -2.32 -6.72
C PRO A 88 -7.83 -3.68 -7.25
N MET A 89 -8.50 -4.22 -8.28
CA MET A 89 -8.10 -5.47 -8.93
C MET A 89 -6.81 -5.30 -9.73
N ALA A 90 -6.68 -4.22 -10.53
CA ALA A 90 -5.42 -3.96 -11.24
C ALA A 90 -4.26 -3.68 -10.27
N ALA A 91 -4.53 -2.96 -9.17
CA ALA A 91 -3.53 -2.75 -8.11
C ALA A 91 -2.99 -4.06 -7.54
N ARG A 92 -3.88 -5.03 -7.27
CA ARG A 92 -3.48 -6.39 -6.85
C ARG A 92 -2.57 -7.05 -7.86
N GLU A 93 -2.92 -7.03 -9.15
CA GLU A 93 -2.12 -7.70 -10.18
C GLU A 93 -0.72 -7.10 -10.30
N VAL A 94 -0.60 -5.76 -10.23
CA VAL A 94 0.70 -5.08 -10.25
C VAL A 94 1.51 -5.38 -8.99
N LEU A 95 0.86 -5.45 -7.82
CA LEU A 95 1.53 -5.86 -6.58
C LEU A 95 2.02 -7.30 -6.66
N LEU A 96 1.20 -8.25 -7.13
CA LEU A 96 1.60 -9.64 -7.28
C LEU A 96 2.77 -9.81 -8.25
N ALA A 97 2.76 -9.07 -9.36
CA ALA A 97 3.87 -9.04 -10.30
C ALA A 97 5.15 -8.49 -9.65
N ALA A 98 5.05 -7.45 -8.82
CA ALA A 98 6.19 -6.89 -8.09
C ALA A 98 6.73 -7.87 -7.03
N LEU A 99 5.86 -8.50 -6.24
CA LEU A 99 6.24 -9.50 -5.25
C LEU A 99 6.99 -10.68 -5.88
N LYS A 100 6.55 -11.14 -7.06
CA LYS A 100 7.26 -12.17 -7.82
C LYS A 100 8.68 -11.74 -8.18
N LYS A 101 8.87 -10.49 -8.60
CA LYS A 101 10.20 -9.93 -8.91
C LYS A 101 11.08 -9.81 -7.66
N PHE A 102 10.49 -9.52 -6.51
CA PHE A 102 11.20 -9.45 -5.22
C PHE A 102 11.48 -10.82 -4.61
N GLY A 103 11.01 -11.92 -5.21
CA GLY A 103 11.12 -13.26 -4.61
C GLY A 103 10.27 -13.44 -3.34
N LEU A 104 9.29 -12.56 -3.12
CA LEU A 104 8.42 -12.58 -1.95
C LEU A 104 7.10 -13.28 -2.25
N LYS A 105 6.67 -14.19 -1.37
CA LYS A 105 5.36 -14.84 -1.45
C LYS A 105 4.48 -14.38 -0.28
N LEU A 106 3.66 -13.36 -0.53
CA LEU A 106 2.74 -12.80 0.46
C LEU A 106 1.28 -13.10 0.08
N LYS A 107 0.41 -13.17 1.09
CA LYS A 107 -1.04 -13.20 0.89
C LYS A 107 -1.51 -11.78 0.59
N VAL A 108 -2.18 -11.59 -0.55
CA VAL A 108 -2.77 -10.30 -0.95
C VAL A 108 -4.28 -10.48 -0.98
N GLY A 109 -4.98 -9.70 -0.15
CA GLY A 109 -6.44 -9.61 -0.15
C GLY A 109 -6.88 -8.30 -0.80
N VAL A 110 -7.98 -8.33 -1.54
CA VAL A 110 -8.67 -7.16 -2.05
C VAL A 110 -10.05 -7.13 -1.43
N VAL A 111 -10.42 -5.99 -0.85
CA VAL A 111 -11.76 -5.76 -0.31
C VAL A 111 -12.53 -4.95 -1.34
N LEU A 112 -13.67 -5.51 -1.77
CA LEU A 112 -14.63 -4.87 -2.66
C LEU A 112 -15.93 -4.64 -1.87
N GLY A 113 -16.69 -3.62 -2.25
CA GLY A 113 -18.02 -3.33 -1.72
C GLY A 113 -19.10 -4.17 -2.39
#